data_AF-A0A432KFK5-F1
#
_entry.id   AF-A0A432KFK5-F1
#
_cell.length_a   1.000
_cell.length_b   1.000
_cell.length_c   1.000
_cell.angle_alpha   90.00
_cell.angle_beta   90.00
_cell.angle_gamma   90.00
#
_symmetry.space_group_name_H-M   'P 1'
#
loop_
_entity.id
_entity.type
_entity.pdbx_description
1 polymer ?
#
loop_
_entity_poly.entity_id
_entity_poly.type
_entity_poly.pdbx_seq_one_letter_code
_entity_poly.pdbx_strand_id
1 'polypeptide(L)' 'MTKIVVDTNIIFSAILNINSRIGQILLTGDDLHDFYAPKYIRTEIWEHKGKIKK' A
#
# COMPACT_ATOMS: atom_id res chain seq x y z
N MET A 1 -7.21 16.09 8.79
CA MET A 1 -6.63 14.95 8.04
C MET A 1 -7.06 15.03 6.60
N THR A 2 -6.11 14.85 5.69
CA THR A 2 -6.39 14.77 4.25
C THR A 2 -6.71 13.33 3.90
N LYS A 3 -7.77 13.12 3.12
CA LYS A 3 -8.16 11.80 2.63
C LYS A 3 -7.43 11.50 1.33
N ILE A 4 -6.66 10.43 1.30
CA ILE A 4 -5.81 10.06 0.17
C ILE A 4 -6.25 8.69 -0.33
N VAL A 5 -6.60 8.62 -1.61
CA VAL A 5 -6.82 7.33 -2.29
C VAL A 5 -5.50 6.88 -2.88
N VAL A 6 -5.07 5.68 -2.50
CA VAL A 6 -3.80 5.10 -2.90
C VAL A 6 -4.06 4.08 -4.01
N ASP A 7 -3.32 4.22 -5.12
CA ASP A 7 -3.39 3.27 -6.22
C ASP A 7 -2.79 1.90 -5.86
N THR A 8 -3.30 0.84 -6.49
CA THR A 8 -2.85 -0.53 -6.30
C THR A 8 -1.34 -0.68 -6.50
N ASN A 9 -0.75 -0.06 -7.53
CA ASN A 9 0.69 -0.20 -7.82
C ASN A 9 1.57 0.45 -6.75
N ILE A 10 1.08 1.52 -6.12
CA ILE A 10 1.78 2.19 -5.03
C ILE A 10 1.79 1.29 -3.79
N ILE A 11 0.66 0.64 -3.49
CA ILE A 11 0.56 -0.35 -2.40
C ILE A 11 1.47 -1.54 -2.67
N PHE A 12 1.51 -2.08 -3.90
CA PHE A 12 2.45 -3.15 -4.25
C PHE A 12 3.91 -2.70 -4.11
N SER A 13 4.25 -1.50 -4.56
CA SER A 13 5.62 -0.97 -4.41
C SER A 13 6.04 -0.86 -2.94
N ALA A 14 5.12 -0.44 -2.07
CA ALA A 14 5.34 -0.39 -0.62
C ALA A 14 5.51 -1.78 0.01
N ILE A 15 4.71 -2.77 -0.42
CA ILE A 15 4.82 -4.15 0.05
C ILE A 15 6.16 -4.78 -0.39
N LEU A 16 6.58 -4.55 -1.63
CA LEU A 16 7.83 -5.09 -2.18
C LEU A 16 9.08 -4.46 -1.54
N ASN A 17 9.01 -3.19 -1.12
CA ASN A 17 10.08 -2.52 -0.41
C ASN A 17 9.54 -1.68 0.74
N ILE A 18 9.42 -2.31 1.92
CA ILE A 18 8.90 -1.66 3.13
C ILE A 18 9.75 -0.47 3.59
N ASN A 19 11.05 -0.48 3.30
CA ASN A 19 11.99 0.58 3.69
C ASN A 19 12.02 1.74 2.69
N SER A 20 11.26 1.65 1.59
CA SER A 20 11.11 2.76 0.65
C SER A 20 10.42 3.94 1.31
N ARG A 21 10.73 5.16 0.82
CA ARG A 21 10.10 6.40 1.34
C ARG A 21 8.57 6.33 1.28
N ILE A 22 8.00 5.81 0.19
CA ILE A 22 6.55 5.68 0.05
C ILE A 22 5.99 4.60 0.97
N GLY A 23 6.70 3.48 1.16
CA GLY A 23 6.31 2.43 2.11
C GLY A 23 6.24 2.96 3.53
N GLN A 24 7.27 3.70 3.97
CA GLN A 24 7.28 4.35 5.29
C GLN A 24 6.13 5.34 5.43
N ILE A 25 5.86 6.20 4.44
CA ILE A 25 4.73 7.15 4.49
C ILE A 25 3.39 6.43 4.67
N LEU A 26 3.16 5.33 3.96
CA LEU A 26 1.90 4.58 4.05
C LEU A 26 1.77 3.79 5.37
N LEU A 27 2.90 3.34 5.94
CA LEU A 27 2.92 2.52 7.15
C LEU A 27 2.89 3.35 8.44
N THR A 28 3.38 4.59 8.41
CA THR A 28 3.55 5.42 9.61
C THR A 28 2.84 6.78 9.54
N GLY A 29 2.22 7.12 8.41
CA GLY A 29 1.60 8.44 8.20
C GLY A 29 0.11 8.48 8.50
N ASP A 30 -0.43 7.48 9.20
CA ASP A 30 -1.85 7.38 9.56
C ASP A 30 -2.28 8.43 10.60
N ASP A 31 -1.32 8.99 11.33
CA ASP A 31 -1.49 10.16 12.20
C ASP A 31 -1.71 11.47 11.41
N LEU A 32 -1.22 11.54 10.17
CA LEU A 32 -1.28 12.74 9.31
C LEU A 32 -2.40 12.66 8.26
N HIS A 33 -2.67 11.47 7.74
CA HIS A 33 -3.56 11.26 6.59
C HIS A 33 -4.44 10.03 6.74
N ASP A 34 -5.66 10.12 6.20
CA ASP A 34 -6.56 8.97 6.09
C ASP A 34 -6.33 8.29 4.73
N PHE A 35 -5.77 7.09 4.74
CA PHE A 35 -5.50 6.32 3.51
C PHE A 35 -6.68 5.40 3.15
N TYR A 36 -7.08 5.46 1.88
CA TYR A 36 -8.14 4.63 1.31
C TYR A 36 -7.64 3.91 0.06
N ALA A 37 -8.22 2.76 -0.22
CA ALA A 37 -7.95 2.03 -1.45
C ALA A 37 -9.19 1.22 -1.85
N PRO A 38 -9.41 0.95 -3.16
CA PRO A 38 -10.48 0.05 -3.58
C PRO A 38 -10.42 -1.32 -2.88
N LYS A 39 -11.57 -1.84 -2.45
CA LYS A 39 -11.69 -3.16 -1.79
C LYS A 39 -11.07 -4.29 -2.63
N TYR A 40 -11.05 -4.12 -3.95
CA TYR A 40 -10.48 -5.06 -4.91
C TYR A 40 -8.99 -5.34 -4.68
N ILE A 41 -8.23 -4.39 -4.14
CA ILE A 41 -6.80 -4.55 -3.82
C ILE A 41 -6.56 -5.74 -2.91
N ARG A 42 -7.49 -6.05 -2.00
CA ARG A 42 -7.38 -7.23 -1.17
C ARG A 42 -7.28 -8.50 -2.03
N THR A 43 -8.17 -8.64 -3.02
CA THR A 43 -8.13 -9.75 -3.98
C THR A 43 -6.82 -9.76 -4.75
N GLU A 44 -6.39 -8.61 -5.26
CA GLU A 44 -5.14 -8.49 -6.02
C GLU A 44 -3.92 -8.93 -5.20
N ILE A 45 -3.80 -8.48 -3.95
CA ILE A 45 -2.71 -8.89 -3.04
C ILE A 45 -2.76 -10.40 -2.77
N TRP A 46 -3.95 -10.97 -2.53
CA TRP A 46 -4.09 -12.41 -2.28
C TRP A 46 -3.68 -13.27 -3.48
N GLU A 47 -4.02 -12.85 -4.69
CA GLU A 47 -3.66 -13.55 -5.94
C GLU A 47 -2.17 -13.37 -6.27
N HIS A 48 -1.62 -12.18 -6.03
CA HIS A 48 -0.24 -11.83 -6.39
C HIS A 48 0.78 -12.11 -5.27
N LYS A 49 0.37 -12.62 -4.10
CA LYS A 49 1.26 -12.97 -2.97
C LYS A 49 2.42 -13.88 -3.37
N GLY A 50 2.24 -14.73 -4.38
CA GLY A 50 3.28 -15.59 -4.92
C GLY A 50 4.43 -14.83 -5.59
N LYS A 51 4.15 -13.64 -6.15
CA LYS A 51 5.17 -12.75 -6.76
C LYS A 51 5.84 -11.83 -5.74
N ILE A 52 5.23 -11.65 -4.56
CA ILE A 52 5.77 -10.84 -3.45
C ILE A 52 6.87 -11.60 -2.68
N LYS A 53 6.92 -12.93 -2.77
CA LYS A 53 8.02 -13.75 -2.23
C LYS A 53 9.09 -14.00 -3.30
N LYS A 54 10.07 -13.11 -3.42
CA LYS A 54 11.38 -13.47 -3.95
C LYS A 54 12.48 -12.70 -3.23
#